data_AF-A0A1J5BPQ7-F1
#
_entry.id   AF-A0A1J5BPQ7-F1
#
_cell.length_a   1.000
_cell.length_b   1.000
_cell.length_c   1.000
_cell.angle_alpha   90.00
_cell.angle_beta   90.00
_cell.angle_gamma   90.00
#
_symmetry.space_group_name_H-M   'P 1'
#
loop_
_entity.id
_entity.type
_entity.pdbx_description
1 polymer ?
#
loop_
_entity_poly.entity_id
_entity_poly.type
_entity_poly.pdbx_seq_one_letter_code
_entity_poly.pdbx_strand_id
1 'polypeptide(L)'
;MSLEYEVKLCASKKTMEKIEQCNKLMNWDIKKSGEKHLVSHYYDTEDLKLLYNNLAFRLREDGNQKLLHLKANGTFKNGIYIREEHEYALKNSENYTSKGFLKKHFPIIVDAIKEDGLREIITIDNHRHILLFQKKNSVIETSLDFLYFVRGKRKIEHNEIELELKEGKEEDLIECYSLLQTQYNLKLAGASKYELGLRSFSMIPLL
;
A
#
# COMPACT_ATOMS: atom_id res chain seq x y z
N MET A 1 -2.30 -3.97 16.42
CA MET A 1 -1.78 -4.43 15.11
C MET A 1 -2.83 -5.30 14.48
N SER A 2 -3.07 -5.13 13.20
CA SER A 2 -3.91 -6.02 12.39
C SER A 2 -3.03 -6.76 11.39
N LEU A 3 -3.43 -7.99 11.05
CA LEU A 3 -2.78 -8.76 9.98
C LEU A 3 -3.52 -8.48 8.68
N GLU A 4 -2.78 -8.10 7.64
CA GLU A 4 -3.32 -7.86 6.30
C GLU A 4 -2.87 -8.92 5.33
N TYR A 5 -3.78 -9.34 4.45
CA TYR A 5 -3.53 -10.26 3.33
C TYR A 5 -3.78 -9.50 2.04
N GLU A 6 -2.71 -9.15 1.32
CA GLU A 6 -2.80 -8.29 0.14
C GLU A 6 -2.07 -8.88 -1.08
N VAL A 7 -2.60 -8.61 -2.27
CA VAL A 7 -1.96 -8.92 -3.56
C VAL A 7 -1.86 -7.65 -4.37
N LYS A 8 -0.73 -7.44 -5.05
CA LYS A 8 -0.57 -6.33 -5.99
C LYS A 8 -0.40 -6.84 -7.41
N LEU A 9 -1.03 -6.15 -8.36
CA LEU A 9 -0.96 -6.44 -9.77
C LEU A 9 -0.54 -5.19 -10.55
N CYS A 10 0.42 -5.35 -11.45
CA CYS A 10 0.78 -4.33 -12.42
C CYS A 10 -0.34 -4.21 -13.46
N ALA A 11 -0.88 -3.00 -13.64
CA ALA A 11 -1.95 -2.75 -14.59
C ALA A 11 -1.72 -1.45 -15.37
N SER A 12 -2.12 -1.45 -16.64
CA SER A 12 -2.20 -0.21 -17.40
C SER A 12 -3.46 0.56 -17.00
N LYS A 13 -3.43 1.89 -17.12
CA LYS A 13 -4.61 2.77 -16.92
C LYS A 13 -5.85 2.24 -17.66
N LYS A 14 -5.70 1.91 -18.95
CA LYS A 14 -6.76 1.36 -19.80
C LYS A 14 -7.33 0.04 -19.27
N THR A 15 -6.50 -0.80 -18.65
CA THR A 15 -6.96 -2.06 -18.04
C THR A 15 -7.76 -1.78 -16.77
N MET A 16 -7.32 -0.85 -15.93
CA MET A 16 -8.03 -0.48 -14.71
C MET A 16 -9.39 0.16 -15.02
N GLU A 17 -9.46 1.05 -16.00
CA GLU A 17 -10.73 1.65 -16.48
C GLU A 17 -11.72 0.59 -16.98
N LYS A 18 -11.24 -0.48 -17.63
CA LYS A 18 -12.09 -1.62 -18.04
C LYS A 18 -12.62 -2.39 -16.84
N ILE A 19 -11.74 -2.73 -15.88
CA ILE A 19 -12.11 -3.47 -14.67
C ILE A 19 -13.15 -2.67 -13.87
N GLU A 20 -12.97 -1.36 -13.78
CA GLU A 20 -13.88 -0.46 -13.07
C GLU A 20 -15.31 -0.45 -13.66
N GLN A 21 -15.45 -0.72 -14.96
CA GLN A 21 -16.74 -0.81 -15.63
C GLN A 21 -17.39 -2.18 -15.51
N CYS A 22 -16.68 -3.19 -15.02
CA CYS A 22 -17.23 -4.53 -14.85
C CYS A 22 -18.06 -4.63 -13.57
N ASN A 23 -19.22 -5.27 -13.67
CA ASN A 23 -20.07 -5.62 -12.53
C ASN A 23 -19.90 -7.07 -12.09
N LYS A 24 -19.08 -7.85 -12.81
CA LYS A 24 -18.89 -9.28 -12.57
C LYS A 24 -17.55 -9.77 -13.07
N LEU A 25 -16.94 -10.69 -12.32
CA LEU A 25 -15.78 -11.49 -12.70
C LEU A 25 -16.09 -12.95 -12.38
N MET A 26 -16.52 -13.73 -13.37
CA MET A 26 -17.01 -15.10 -13.18
C MET A 26 -18.11 -15.20 -12.11
N ASN A 27 -17.78 -15.76 -10.94
CA ASN A 27 -18.63 -15.96 -9.77
C ASN A 27 -18.55 -14.82 -8.74
N TRP A 28 -17.72 -13.79 -8.99
CA TRP A 28 -17.60 -12.61 -8.15
C TRP A 28 -18.50 -11.50 -8.68
N ASP A 29 -19.41 -11.00 -7.84
CA ASP A 29 -20.12 -9.77 -8.12
C ASP A 29 -19.23 -8.57 -7.72
N ILE A 30 -19.16 -7.57 -8.59
CA ILE A 30 -18.31 -6.38 -8.40
C ILE A 30 -19.22 -5.18 -8.14
N LYS A 31 -18.98 -4.50 -7.01
CA LYS A 31 -19.69 -3.28 -6.62
C LYS A 31 -18.71 -2.13 -6.48
N LYS A 32 -19.05 -0.97 -7.03
CA LYS A 32 -18.31 0.26 -6.75
C LYS A 32 -18.58 0.69 -5.31
N SER A 33 -17.53 1.00 -4.57
CA SER A 33 -17.59 1.39 -3.15
C SER A 33 -17.27 2.87 -2.93
N GLY A 34 -16.56 3.51 -3.87
CA GLY A 34 -16.26 4.94 -3.84
C GLY A 34 -14.86 5.25 -4.35
N GLU A 35 -14.45 6.48 -4.17
CA GLU A 35 -13.13 6.99 -4.54
C GLU A 35 -12.51 7.75 -3.37
N LYS A 36 -11.19 7.75 -3.28
CA LYS A 36 -10.43 8.50 -2.28
C LYS A 36 -9.23 9.19 -2.92
N HIS A 37 -8.91 10.38 -2.39
CA HIS A 37 -7.63 11.03 -2.64
C HIS A 37 -6.77 10.90 -1.39
N LEU A 38 -5.66 10.17 -1.52
CA LEU A 38 -4.77 9.81 -0.42
C LEU A 38 -3.37 10.36 -0.69
N VAL A 39 -2.85 11.17 0.22
CA VAL A 39 -1.47 11.68 0.14
C VAL A 39 -0.66 11.03 1.26
N SER A 40 0.37 10.27 0.89
CA SER A 40 1.21 9.54 1.84
C SER A 40 2.65 10.06 1.82
N HIS A 41 3.11 10.59 2.94
CA HIS A 41 4.49 11.03 3.18
C HIS A 41 5.27 9.91 3.85
N TYR A 42 6.25 9.34 3.16
CA TYR A 42 7.08 8.25 3.68
C TYR A 42 8.32 8.80 4.37
N TYR A 43 8.64 8.23 5.53
CA TYR A 43 9.73 8.64 6.38
C TYR A 43 10.72 7.50 6.57
N ASP A 44 12.02 7.83 6.53
CA ASP A 44 13.12 6.90 6.73
C ASP A 44 14.37 7.66 7.17
N THR A 45 15.44 6.94 7.48
CA THR A 45 16.77 7.52 7.67
C THR A 45 17.40 7.88 6.32
N GLU A 46 18.50 8.62 6.35
CA GLU A 46 19.22 9.00 5.12
C GLU A 46 19.68 7.78 4.31
N ASP A 47 20.09 6.72 5.00
CA ASP A 47 20.56 5.45 4.47
C ASP A 47 19.47 4.37 4.38
N LEU A 48 18.19 4.75 4.53
CA LEU A 48 17.01 3.89 4.33
C LEU A 48 16.96 2.67 5.27
N LYS A 49 17.32 2.85 6.55
CA LYS A 49 17.34 1.77 7.55
C LYS A 49 15.98 1.10 7.72
N LEU A 50 14.86 1.83 7.65
CA LEU A 50 13.55 1.21 7.77
C LEU A 50 13.29 0.26 6.59
N LEU A 51 13.53 0.72 5.36
CA LEU A 51 13.43 -0.14 4.17
C LEU A 51 14.25 -1.42 4.32
N TYR A 52 15.52 -1.32 4.70
CA TYR A 52 16.40 -2.48 4.83
C TYR A 52 16.06 -3.39 6.02
N ASN A 53 15.23 -2.93 6.96
CA ASN A 53 14.64 -3.74 8.03
C ASN A 53 13.21 -4.22 7.69
N ASN A 54 12.77 -4.11 6.43
CA ASN A 54 11.41 -4.46 5.98
C ASN A 54 10.30 -3.68 6.71
N LEU A 55 10.60 -2.43 7.08
CA LEU A 55 9.66 -1.50 7.71
C LEU A 55 9.30 -0.38 6.73
N ALA A 56 8.04 0.02 6.73
CA ALA A 56 7.58 1.19 6.00
C ALA A 56 6.73 2.08 6.91
N PHE A 57 7.23 3.27 7.22
CA PHE A 57 6.53 4.26 8.04
C PHE A 57 6.07 5.44 7.20
N ARG A 58 4.81 5.83 7.34
CA ARG A 58 4.23 6.96 6.62
C ARG A 58 3.23 7.73 7.46
N LEU A 59 3.11 9.02 7.16
CA LEU A 59 1.92 9.81 7.44
C LEU A 59 1.03 9.78 6.21
N ARG A 60 -0.24 9.38 6.36
CA ARG A 60 -1.26 9.41 5.31
C ARG A 60 -2.31 10.46 5.65
N GLU A 61 -2.61 11.29 4.68
CA GLU A 61 -3.74 12.21 4.69
C GLU A 61 -4.91 11.56 3.93
N ASP A 62 -6.05 11.41 4.59
CA ASP A 62 -7.32 10.93 4.03
C ASP A 62 -8.41 11.98 4.36
N GLY A 63 -8.61 12.92 3.43
CA GLY A 63 -9.42 14.11 3.68
C GLY A 63 -8.86 14.94 4.84
N ASN A 64 -9.66 15.10 5.91
CA ASN A 64 -9.25 15.84 7.11
C ASN A 64 -8.51 14.98 8.14
N GLN A 65 -8.37 13.68 7.90
CA GLN A 65 -7.72 12.75 8.83
C GLN A 65 -6.24 12.60 8.50
N LYS A 66 -5.43 12.52 9.55
CA LYS A 66 -4.01 12.22 9.47
C LYS A 66 -3.72 10.94 10.23
N LEU A 67 -3.30 9.91 9.52
CA LEU A 67 -3.04 8.58 10.06
C LEU A 67 -1.57 8.24 9.88
N LEU A 68 -0.90 7.84 10.95
CA LEU A 68 0.40 7.21 10.86
C LEU A 68 0.21 5.73 10.63
N HIS A 69 0.94 5.19 9.67
CA HIS A 69 0.94 3.77 9.36
C HIS A 69 2.36 3.24 9.47
N LEU A 70 2.52 2.14 10.19
CA LEU A 70 3.72 1.33 10.17
C LEU A 70 3.35 -0.07 9.66
N LYS A 71 3.95 -0.47 8.55
CA LYS A 71 3.90 -1.85 8.06
C LYS A 71 5.19 -2.58 8.43
N ALA A 72 5.07 -3.76 9.02
CA ALA A 72 6.19 -4.54 9.57
C ALA A 72 5.96 -6.05 9.40
N ASN A 73 7.00 -6.85 9.67
CA ASN A 73 6.93 -8.31 9.77
C ASN A 73 6.26 -8.99 8.56
N GLY A 74 6.49 -8.45 7.37
CA GLY A 74 5.88 -8.95 6.14
C GLY A 74 6.49 -10.25 5.66
N THR A 75 5.65 -11.21 5.30
CA THR A 75 6.02 -12.41 4.55
C THR A 75 5.37 -12.37 3.17
N PHE A 76 6.07 -12.84 2.14
CA PHE A 76 5.54 -12.95 0.80
C PHE A 76 5.47 -14.42 0.38
N LYS A 77 4.26 -14.92 0.13
CA LYS A 77 4.02 -16.33 -0.21
C LYS A 77 2.88 -16.41 -1.21
N ASN A 78 3.06 -17.21 -2.27
CA ASN A 78 2.02 -17.43 -3.29
C ASN A 78 1.44 -16.14 -3.91
N GLY A 79 2.26 -15.10 -4.07
CA GLY A 79 1.80 -13.81 -4.59
C GLY A 79 1.12 -12.89 -3.57
N ILE A 80 0.97 -13.34 -2.32
CA ILE A 80 0.29 -12.64 -1.23
C ILE A 80 1.34 -12.09 -0.26
N TYR A 81 1.20 -10.81 0.09
CA TYR A 81 1.84 -10.23 1.26
C TYR A 81 0.96 -10.43 2.48
N ILE A 82 1.55 -11.05 3.50
CA ILE A 82 0.95 -11.18 4.83
C ILE A 82 1.81 -10.36 5.77
N ARG A 83 1.28 -9.25 6.28
CA ARG A 83 2.06 -8.29 7.08
C ARG A 83 1.25 -7.65 8.18
N GLU A 84 1.96 -7.25 9.22
CA GLU A 84 1.36 -6.48 10.31
C GLU A 84 1.27 -5.02 9.90
N GLU A 85 0.11 -4.40 10.11
CA GLU A 85 -0.07 -2.96 10.06
C GLU A 85 -0.44 -2.42 11.45
N HIS A 86 0.24 -1.34 11.84
CA HIS A 86 -0.11 -0.55 13.00
C HIS A 86 -0.49 0.86 12.55
N GLU A 87 -1.73 1.24 12.86
CA GLU A 87 -2.26 2.57 12.59
C GLU A 87 -2.38 3.39 13.86
N TYR A 88 -2.10 4.70 13.75
CA TYR A 88 -2.31 5.67 14.82
C TYR A 88 -2.92 6.95 14.25
N ALA A 89 -4.09 7.33 14.78
CA ALA A 89 -4.71 8.61 14.46
C ALA A 89 -3.93 9.76 15.09
N LEU A 90 -3.25 10.53 14.23
CA LEU A 90 -2.41 11.65 14.65
C LEU A 90 -3.28 12.79 15.15
N LYS A 91 -3.00 13.27 16.36
CA LYS A 91 -3.63 14.47 16.92
C LYS A 91 -2.83 15.70 16.50
N ASN A 92 -3.53 16.83 16.38
CA ASN A 92 -2.90 18.11 16.06
C ASN A 92 -1.75 18.39 17.07
N SER A 93 -0.62 18.90 16.57
CA SER A 93 0.61 19.26 17.29
C SER A 93 1.57 18.14 17.74
N GLU A 94 1.27 16.86 17.49
CA GLU A 94 2.20 15.77 17.84
C GLU A 94 3.42 15.75 16.91
N ASN A 95 4.63 15.77 17.48
CA ASN A 95 5.87 15.55 16.74
C ASN A 95 6.14 14.05 16.55
N TYR A 96 5.56 13.50 15.49
CA TYR A 96 5.54 12.06 15.21
C TYR A 96 6.89 11.46 14.76
N THR A 97 7.88 12.28 14.43
CA THR A 97 9.24 11.82 14.11
C THR A 97 10.20 11.91 15.29
N SER A 98 9.76 12.46 16.42
CA SER A 98 10.58 12.52 17.64
C SER A 98 10.82 11.14 18.24
N LYS A 99 12.03 10.88 18.76
CA LYS A 99 12.36 9.61 19.44
C LYS A 99 11.39 9.26 20.56
N GLY A 100 10.93 10.25 21.34
CA GLY A 100 9.99 10.03 22.43
C GLY A 100 8.62 9.55 21.95
N PHE A 101 8.10 10.14 20.87
CA PHE A 101 6.86 9.70 20.25
C PHE A 101 7.00 8.29 19.65
N LEU A 102 8.05 8.08 18.85
CA LEU A 102 8.32 6.79 18.21
C LEU A 102 8.50 5.67 19.25
N LYS A 103 9.23 5.91 20.34
CA LYS A 103 9.39 4.92 21.41
C LYS A 103 8.07 4.52 22.05
N LYS A 104 7.12 5.46 22.16
CA LYS A 104 5.82 5.22 22.78
C LYS A 104 4.84 4.50 21.86
N HIS A 105 4.82 4.84 20.57
CA HIS A 105 3.79 4.39 19.62
C HIS A 105 4.29 3.41 18.56
N PHE A 106 5.58 3.47 18.23
CA PHE A 106 6.21 2.67 17.17
C PHE A 106 7.62 2.20 17.61
N PRO A 107 7.76 1.47 18.73
CA PRO A 107 9.07 1.17 19.33
C PRO A 107 10.05 0.46 18.37
N ILE A 108 9.53 -0.40 17.49
CA ILE A 108 10.34 -1.11 16.48
C ILE A 108 11.07 -0.17 15.51
N ILE A 109 10.55 1.04 15.27
CA ILE A 109 11.25 2.07 14.48
C ILE A 109 12.51 2.52 15.21
N VAL A 110 12.44 2.73 16.53
CA VAL A 110 13.57 3.17 17.34
C VAL A 110 14.67 2.11 17.34
N ASP A 111 14.29 0.83 17.45
CA ASP A 111 15.23 -0.29 17.39
C ASP A 111 15.95 -0.37 16.03
N ALA A 112 15.23 -0.11 14.93
CA ALA A 112 15.77 -0.14 13.58
C ALA A 112 16.72 1.04 13.26
N ILE A 113 16.34 2.27 13.65
CA ILE A 113 17.11 3.47 13.30
C ILE A 113 18.23 3.79 14.30
N LYS A 114 18.13 3.28 15.54
CA LYS A 114 19.02 3.57 16.67
C LYS A 114 19.04 5.08 16.97
N GLU A 115 20.16 5.73 16.67
CA GLU A 115 20.37 7.15 16.98
C GLU A 115 19.95 8.09 15.85
N ASP A 116 19.73 7.57 14.65
CA ASP A 116 19.40 8.36 13.46
C ASP A 116 18.01 9.00 13.57
N GLY A 117 17.83 10.09 12.84
CA GLY A 117 16.55 10.76 12.70
C GLY A 117 15.79 10.30 11.46
N LEU A 118 14.46 10.31 11.55
CA LEU A 118 13.60 10.17 10.37
C LEU A 118 13.49 11.51 9.63
N ARG A 119 13.52 11.45 8.31
CA ARG A 119 13.16 12.55 7.41
C ARG A 119 12.18 12.06 6.36
N GLU A 120 11.41 12.98 5.79
CA GLU A 120 10.57 12.64 4.63
C GLU A 120 11.46 12.29 3.44
N ILE A 121 11.19 11.14 2.82
CA ILE A 121 11.97 10.62 1.69
C ILE A 121 11.24 10.85 0.37
N ILE A 122 9.95 10.58 0.36
CA ILE A 122 9.10 10.61 -0.84
C ILE A 122 7.64 10.78 -0.44
N THR A 123 6.89 11.49 -1.27
CA THR A 123 5.44 11.59 -1.17
C THR A 123 4.80 10.72 -2.25
N ILE A 124 3.69 10.05 -1.93
CA ILE A 124 2.87 9.29 -2.87
C ILE A 124 1.49 9.92 -2.89
N ASP A 125 1.13 10.49 -4.03
CA ASP A 125 -0.14 11.15 -4.31
C ASP A 125 -1.03 10.17 -5.08
N ASN A 126 -2.07 9.63 -4.45
CA ASN A 126 -2.84 8.50 -4.95
C ASN A 126 -4.34 8.83 -5.07
N HIS A 127 -4.87 8.69 -6.28
CA HIS A 127 -6.31 8.62 -6.52
C HIS A 127 -6.72 7.14 -6.57
N ARG A 128 -7.41 6.71 -5.52
CA ARG A 128 -7.82 5.31 -5.31
C ARG A 128 -9.29 5.14 -5.62
N HIS A 129 -9.62 4.29 -6.59
CA HIS A 129 -10.99 3.86 -6.85
C HIS A 129 -11.20 2.51 -6.18
N ILE A 130 -12.27 2.38 -5.38
CA ILE A 130 -12.50 1.21 -4.53
C ILE A 130 -13.66 0.39 -5.09
N LEU A 131 -13.38 -0.88 -5.35
CA LEU A 131 -14.36 -1.89 -5.73
C LEU A 131 -14.44 -2.96 -4.64
N LEU A 132 -15.64 -3.51 -4.42
CA LEU A 132 -15.86 -4.67 -3.56
C LEU A 132 -16.20 -5.87 -4.44
N PHE A 133 -15.34 -6.88 -4.39
CA PHE A 133 -15.54 -8.15 -5.06
C PHE A 133 -16.15 -9.11 -4.04
N GLN A 134 -17.38 -9.56 -4.30
CA GLN A 134 -18.17 -10.36 -3.37
C GLN A 134 -18.50 -11.73 -3.96
N LYS A 135 -18.22 -12.79 -3.20
CA LYS A 135 -18.58 -14.18 -3.54
C LYS A 135 -18.96 -14.93 -2.28
N LYS A 136 -20.23 -15.32 -2.15
CA LYS A 136 -20.76 -15.98 -0.94
C LYS A 136 -20.45 -15.15 0.32
N ASN A 137 -19.59 -15.65 1.21
CA ASN A 137 -19.19 -15.02 2.46
C ASN A 137 -17.80 -14.36 2.36
N SER A 138 -17.26 -14.20 1.14
CA SER A 138 -15.94 -13.64 0.91
C SER A 138 -16.06 -12.25 0.31
N VAL A 139 -15.29 -11.31 0.87
CA VAL A 139 -15.23 -9.91 0.46
C VAL A 139 -13.77 -9.54 0.25
N ILE A 140 -13.46 -9.12 -0.97
CA ILE A 140 -12.14 -8.60 -1.32
C ILE A 140 -12.30 -7.14 -1.70
N GLU A 141 -11.64 -6.26 -0.97
CA GLU A 141 -11.49 -4.86 -1.36
C GLU A 141 -10.45 -4.79 -2.48
N THR A 142 -10.86 -4.32 -3.65
CA THR A 142 -9.99 -4.14 -4.81
C THR A 142 -9.84 -2.66 -5.08
N SER A 143 -8.65 -2.14 -4.79
CA SER A 143 -8.27 -0.75 -5.03
C SER A 143 -7.59 -0.63 -6.40
N LEU A 144 -8.11 0.25 -7.26
CA LEU A 144 -7.44 0.70 -8.47
C LEU A 144 -6.71 2.00 -8.12
N ASP A 145 -5.39 1.94 -8.07
CA ASP A 145 -4.55 3.06 -7.65
C ASP A 145 -3.94 3.77 -8.87
N PHE A 146 -4.38 5.00 -9.10
CA PHE A 146 -3.81 5.92 -10.08
C PHE A 146 -2.95 6.93 -9.31
N LEU A 147 -1.64 6.72 -9.31
CA LEU A 147 -0.77 7.40 -8.37
C LEU A 147 0.43 8.07 -9.02
N TYR A 148 1.04 8.94 -8.24
CA TYR A 148 2.30 9.56 -8.57
C TYR A 148 3.28 9.47 -7.42
N PHE A 149 4.51 9.11 -7.76
CA PHE A 149 5.67 9.26 -6.89
C PHE A 149 6.21 10.68 -7.00
N VAL A 150 6.31 11.40 -5.89
CA VAL A 150 6.69 12.81 -5.84
C VAL A 150 7.94 12.98 -4.97
N ARG A 151 8.96 13.63 -5.53
CA ARG A 151 10.18 13.99 -4.81
C ARG A 151 10.70 15.34 -5.29
N GLY A 152 10.65 16.34 -4.41
CA GLY A 152 10.93 17.73 -4.79
C GLY A 152 9.99 18.20 -5.89
N LYS A 153 10.53 18.69 -7.01
CA LYS A 153 9.75 19.14 -8.17
C LYS A 153 9.43 18.03 -9.19
N ARG A 154 9.95 16.80 -8.99
CA ARG A 154 9.78 15.70 -9.93
C ARG A 154 8.58 14.84 -9.53
N LYS A 155 7.81 14.41 -10.54
CA LYS A 155 6.62 13.57 -10.40
C LYS A 155 6.69 12.44 -11.44
N ILE A 156 6.44 11.20 -11.02
CA ILE A 156 6.47 10.00 -11.89
C ILE A 156 5.14 9.27 -11.73
N GLU A 157 4.42 9.04 -12.83
CA GLU A 157 3.15 8.32 -12.84
C GLU A 157 3.35 6.81 -12.65
N HIS A 158 2.46 6.19 -11.89
CA HIS A 158 2.40 4.75 -11.73
C HIS A 158 0.94 4.31 -11.50
N ASN A 159 0.65 3.06 -11.87
CA ASN A 159 -0.69 2.49 -11.79
C ASN A 159 -0.57 1.06 -11.27
N GLU A 160 -1.39 0.71 -10.28
CA GLU A 160 -1.45 -0.66 -9.76
C GLU A 160 -2.85 -1.02 -9.25
N ILE A 161 -3.10 -2.32 -9.15
CA ILE A 161 -4.29 -2.86 -8.50
C ILE A 161 -3.85 -3.55 -7.21
N GLU A 162 -4.49 -3.21 -6.10
CA GLU A 162 -4.26 -3.83 -4.79
C GLU A 162 -5.54 -4.56 -4.38
N LEU A 163 -5.43 -5.86 -4.11
CA LEU A 163 -6.52 -6.69 -3.58
C LEU A 163 -6.23 -7.00 -2.12
N GLU A 164 -7.16 -6.70 -1.22
CA GLU A 164 -7.06 -7.00 0.21
C GLU A 164 -8.23 -7.89 0.64
N LEU A 165 -7.93 -9.02 1.28
CA LEU A 165 -8.96 -9.90 1.83
C LEU A 165 -9.54 -9.29 3.11
N LYS A 166 -10.82 -8.88 3.07
CA LYS A 166 -11.54 -8.39 4.24
C LYS A 166 -12.29 -9.49 4.98
N GLU A 167 -12.93 -10.38 4.21
CA GLU A 167 -13.68 -11.52 4.74
C GLU A 167 -13.49 -12.73 3.82
N GLY A 168 -13.50 -13.94 4.37
CA GLY A 168 -13.32 -15.19 3.62
C GLY A 168 -12.01 -15.88 3.95
N LYS A 169 -11.46 -16.63 2.99
CA LYS A 169 -10.21 -17.39 3.17
C LYS A 169 -9.13 -16.96 2.18
N GLU A 170 -7.87 -17.28 2.48
CA GLU A 170 -6.73 -17.01 1.61
C GLU A 170 -6.95 -17.60 0.19
N GLU A 171 -7.57 -18.77 0.09
CA GLU A 171 -7.86 -19.41 -1.20
C GLU A 171 -8.82 -18.59 -2.07
N ASP A 172 -9.72 -17.82 -1.45
CA ASP A 172 -10.61 -16.93 -2.20
C ASP A 172 -9.86 -15.76 -2.82
N LEU A 173 -8.87 -15.21 -2.10
CA LEU A 173 -7.97 -14.19 -2.62
C LEU A 173 -7.15 -14.73 -3.79
N ILE A 174 -6.63 -15.96 -3.65
CA ILE A 174 -5.88 -16.66 -4.70
C ILE A 174 -6.72 -16.85 -5.97
N GLU A 175 -7.93 -17.37 -5.81
CA GLU A 175 -8.87 -17.55 -6.92
C GLU A 175 -9.15 -16.21 -7.61
N CYS A 176 -9.47 -15.16 -6.84
CA CYS A 176 -9.84 -13.85 -7.36
C CYS A 176 -8.71 -13.20 -8.18
N TYR A 177 -7.50 -13.11 -7.63
CA TYR A 177 -6.40 -12.49 -8.37
C TYR A 177 -6.01 -13.34 -9.60
N SER A 178 -6.09 -14.67 -9.53
CA SER A 178 -5.78 -15.56 -10.66
C SER A 178 -6.76 -15.37 -11.82
N LEU A 179 -8.05 -15.14 -11.52
CA LEU A 179 -9.06 -14.79 -12.52
C LEU A 179 -8.76 -13.44 -13.18
N LEU A 180 -8.39 -12.42 -12.40
CA LEU A 180 -7.98 -11.13 -12.93
C LEU A 180 -6.74 -11.25 -13.83
N GLN A 181 -5.73 -12.02 -13.41
CA GLN A 181 -4.54 -12.28 -14.23
C GLN A 181 -4.90 -12.94 -15.55
N THR A 182 -5.76 -13.95 -15.52
CA THR A 182 -6.18 -14.68 -16.73
C THR A 182 -6.98 -13.80 -17.68
N GLN A 183 -7.97 -13.07 -17.16
CA GLN A 183 -8.88 -12.26 -17.99
C GLN A 183 -8.21 -11.01 -18.57
N TYR A 184 -7.28 -10.39 -17.84
CA TYR A 184 -6.69 -9.10 -18.20
C TYR A 184 -5.18 -9.15 -18.48
N ASN A 185 -4.57 -10.35 -18.45
CA ASN A 185 -3.13 -10.57 -18.62
C ASN A 185 -2.28 -9.75 -17.63
N LEU A 186 -2.71 -9.71 -16.37
CA LEU A 186 -2.03 -8.97 -15.30
C LEU A 186 -0.87 -9.77 -14.69
N LYS A 187 0.15 -9.07 -14.21
CA LYS A 187 1.31 -9.67 -13.55
C LYS A 187 1.35 -9.27 -12.08
N LEU A 188 1.78 -10.19 -11.23
CA LEU A 188 2.05 -9.90 -9.82
C LEU A 188 3.14 -8.83 -9.68
N ALA A 189 2.96 -7.96 -8.69
CA ALA A 189 3.95 -6.99 -8.24
C ALA A 189 4.35 -7.33 -6.81
N GLY A 190 5.66 -7.53 -6.58
CA GLY A 190 6.21 -7.75 -5.24
C GLY A 190 6.47 -6.42 -4.53
N ALA A 191 7.19 -5.51 -5.18
CA ALA A 191 7.66 -4.29 -4.54
C ALA A 191 6.52 -3.44 -3.98
N SER A 192 6.76 -2.86 -2.80
CA SER A 192 5.81 -1.92 -2.20
C SER A 192 5.77 -0.59 -2.97
N LYS A 193 4.69 0.19 -2.83
CA LYS A 193 4.63 1.56 -3.37
C LYS A 193 5.85 2.41 -2.98
N TYR A 194 6.32 2.29 -1.74
CA TYR A 194 7.51 3.00 -1.26
C TYR A 194 8.75 2.59 -2.05
N GLU A 195 8.99 1.28 -2.15
CA GLU A 195 10.13 0.72 -2.87
C GLU A 195 10.10 1.06 -4.37
N LEU A 196 8.93 0.95 -5.02
CA LEU A 196 8.74 1.35 -6.42
C LEU A 196 9.01 2.84 -6.64
N GLY A 197 8.60 3.69 -5.70
CA GLY A 197 8.91 5.12 -5.73
C GLY A 197 10.40 5.39 -5.65
N LEU A 198 11.11 4.72 -4.73
CA LEU A 198 12.57 4.84 -4.60
C LEU A 198 13.30 4.38 -5.87
N ARG A 199 12.89 3.24 -6.45
CA ARG A 199 13.42 2.72 -7.72
C ARG A 199 13.19 3.69 -8.88
N SER A 200 12.00 4.28 -8.96
CA SER A 200 11.63 5.26 -10.00
C SER A 200 12.51 6.51 -9.98
N PHE A 201 13.05 6.87 -8.81
CA PHE A 201 14.00 7.95 -8.64
C PHE A 201 15.47 7.50 -8.59
N SER A 202 15.76 6.23 -8.92
CA SER A 202 17.10 5.63 -8.89
C SER A 202 17.80 5.76 -7.52
N MET A 203 17.02 5.77 -6.43
CA MET A 203 17.56 5.82 -5.07
C MET A 203 18.03 4.46 -4.57
N ILE A 204 17.46 3.39 -5.12
CA ILE A 204 17.84 2.00 -4.87
C ILE A 204 17.92 1.26 -6.22
N PRO A 205 18.64 0.12 -6.29
CA PRO A 205 18.79 -0.62 -7.54
C PRO A 205 17.46 -1.07 -8.16
N LEU A 206 17.40 -1.11 -9.48
CA LEU A 206 16.37 -1.82 -10.23
C LEU A 206 16.71 -3.31 -10.15
N LEU A 207 15.94 -4.08 -9.36
CA LEU A 207 15.98 -5.55 -9.41
C LEU A 207 15.34 -6.06 -10.70
#